data_AF-A0A967BTI2-F1
#
_entry.id   AF-A0A967BTI2-F1
#
_cell.length_a   1.000
_cell.length_b   1.000
_cell.length_c   1.000
_cell.angle_alpha   90.00
_cell.angle_beta   90.00
_cell.angle_gamma   90.00
#
_symmetry.space_group_name_H-M   'P 1'
#
loop_
_entity.id
_entity.type
_entity.pdbx_description
1 polymer ?
#
loop_
_entity_poly.entity_id
_entity_poly.type
_entity_poly.pdbx_seq_one_letter_code
_entity_poly.pdbx_strand_id
1 'polypeptide(L)' 'GKMREKGLALIPLKIYFINNGKAKIELGLARGKKLYDKRAALKEKQSNRDMERALRRQ' A
#
# COMPACT_ATOMS: atom_id res chain seq x y z
N GLY A 1 -5.38 -24.17 -3.27
CA GLY A 1 -5.78 -22.75 -3.34
C GLY A 1 -4.79 -21.90 -2.55
N LYS A 2 -4.15 -20.91 -3.19
CA LYS A 2 -3.05 -20.11 -2.62
C LYS A 2 -3.44 -19.19 -1.45
N MET A 3 -4.74 -19.00 -1.18
CA MET A 3 -5.23 -18.21 -0.03
C MET A 3 -4.92 -18.85 1.35
N ARG A 4 -4.62 -20.16 1.41
CA ARG A 4 -4.28 -20.85 2.67
C ARG A 4 -2.81 -20.71 3.09
N GLU A 5 -1.96 -20.10 2.25
CA GLU A 5 -0.58 -19.82 2.64
C GLU A 5 -0.56 -18.69 3.68
N LYS A 6 -0.19 -19.05 4.91
CA LYS A 6 -0.11 -18.17 6.08
C LYS A 6 0.54 -16.82 5.72
N GLY A 7 -0.24 -15.74 5.79
CA GLY A 7 0.25 -14.36 5.69
C GLY A 7 -0.11 -13.58 4.42
N LEU A 8 -0.90 -14.16 3.50
CA LEU A 8 -1.48 -13.42 2.38
C LEU A 8 -2.90 -12.96 2.73
N ALA A 9 -3.17 -11.65 2.59
CA ALA A 9 -4.48 -11.04 2.73
C ALA A 9 -4.97 -10.58 1.36
N LEU A 10 -6.28 -10.74 1.13
CA LEU A 10 -6.95 -10.21 -0.06
C LEU A 10 -7.30 -8.74 0.19
N ILE A 11 -6.84 -7.84 -0.68
CA ILE A 11 -7.05 -6.40 -0.54
C ILE A 11 -7.70 -5.86 -1.83
N PRO A 12 -8.78 -5.07 -1.73
CA PRO A 12 -9.33 -4.39 -2.89
C PRO A 12 -8.38 -3.26 -3.33
N LEU A 13 -7.97 -3.28 -4.60
CA LEU A 13 -7.11 -2.24 -5.18
C LEU A 13 -7.94 -1.09 -5.74
N LYS A 14 -8.95 -1.40 -6.54
CA LYS A 14 -9.80 -0.41 -7.21
C LYS A 14 -11.22 -0.92 -7.39
N ILE A 15 -12.18 -0.01 -7.30
CA ILE A 15 -13.59 -0.26 -7.58
C ILE A 15 -13.93 0.54 -8.84
N TYR A 16 -14.45 -0.12 -9.85
CA TYR A 16 -14.89 0.49 -11.11
C TYR A 16 -16.35 0.15 -11.35
N PHE A 17 -17.13 1.19 -11.62
CA PHE A 17 -18.52 1.06 -12.00
C PHE A 17 -18.57 0.82 -13.51
N ILE A 18 -19.14 -0.32 -13.91
CA ILE A 18 -19.40 -0.62 -15.32
C ILE A 18 -20.81 -0.14 -15.65
N ASN A 19 -21.02 0.25 -16.91
CA ASN A 19 -22.36 0.55 -17.43
C ASN A 19 -23.30 -0.64 -17.15
N ASN A 20 -24.55 -0.33 -16.78
CA ASN A 20 -25.58 -1.22 -16.20
C ASN A 20 -25.52 -1.43 -14.67
N GLY A 21 -24.97 -0.48 -13.90
CA GLY A 21 -25.14 -0.44 -12.43
C GLY A 21 -24.38 -1.52 -11.65
N LYS A 22 -23.42 -2.20 -12.29
CA LYS A 22 -22.57 -3.21 -11.63
C LYS A 22 -21.25 -2.57 -11.23
N ALA A 23 -20.81 -2.82 -10.00
CA ALA A 23 -19.46 -2.49 -9.55
C ALA A 23 -18.57 -3.73 -9.72
N LYS A 24 -17.43 -3.59 -10.39
CA LYS A 24 -16.36 -4.58 -10.38
C LYS A 24 -15.25 -4.11 -9.46
N ILE A 25 -14.67 -5.06 -8.75
CA ILE A 25 -13.60 -4.84 -7.78
C ILE A 25 -12.38 -5.58 -8.28
N GLU A 26 -11.28 -4.87 -8.48
CA GLU A 26 -9.97 -5.49 -8.69
C GLU A 26 -9.39 -5.86 -7.33
N LEU A 27 -9.14 -7.15 -7.15
CA LEU A 27 -8.65 -7.74 -5.91
C LEU A 27 -7.18 -8.14 -6.09
N GLY A 28 -6.33 -7.69 -5.17
CA GLY A 28 -4.91 -8.06 -5.10
C GLY A 28 -4.63 -8.98 -3.93
N LEU A 29 -3.66 -9.88 -4.08
CA LEU A 29 -3.07 -10.64 -2.98
C LEU A 29 -1.89 -9.85 -2.43
N ALA A 30 -1.92 -9.49 -1.15
CA ALA A 30 -0.86 -8.74 -0.49
C ALA A 30 -0.39 -9.44 0.78
N ARG A 31 0.90 -9.31 1.08
CA ARG A 31 1.49 -9.78 2.34
C ARG A 31 1.74 -8.59 3.25
N GLY A 32 1.30 -8.66 4.50
CA GLY A 32 1.61 -7.60 5.48
C GLY A 32 3.11 -7.42 5.65
N LYS A 33 3.61 -6.17 5.59
CA LYS A 33 5.02 -5.87 5.86
C LYS A 33 5.40 -6.26 7.29
N LYS A 34 6.57 -6.91 7.45
CA LYS A 34 7.14 -7.22 8.77
C LYS A 34 7.43 -5.90 9.52
N LEU A 35 7.30 -5.91 10.85
CA LEU A 35 7.52 -4.73 11.70
C LEU A 35 8.92 -4.11 11.54
N TYR A 36 9.91 -4.94 11.23
CA TYR A 36 11.28 -4.48 10.92
C TYR A 36 11.32 -3.56 9.69
N ASP A 37 10.67 -3.95 8.59
CA ASP A 37 10.63 -3.18 7.35
C ASP A 37 9.87 -1.85 7.50
N LYS A 38 8.92 -1.79 8.45
CA LYS A 38 8.21 -0.54 8.77
C LYS A 38 9.14 0.51 9.36
N ARG A 39 10.13 0.13 10.18
CA ARG A 39 11.07 1.09 10.79
C ARG A 39 11.97 1.72 9.73
N ALA A 40 12.50 0.92 8.81
CA ALA A 40 13.32 1.42 7.70
C ALA A 40 12.52 2.38 6.79
N ALA A 41 11.31 1.97 6.40
CA ALA A 41 10.44 2.80 5.55
C ALA A 41 9.99 4.10 6.24
N LEU A 42 9.73 4.06 7.55
CA LEU A 42 9.41 5.27 8.33
C LEU A 42 10.58 6.23 8.39
N LYS A 43 11.81 5.72 8.57
CA LYS A 43 13.04 6.52 8.58
C LYS A 43 13.26 7.20 7.23
N GLU A 44 13.14 6.46 6.14
CA GLU A 44 13.28 6.96 4.77
C GLU A 44 12.22 8.05 4.46
N LYS A 45 10.95 7.80 4.81
CA LYS A 45 9.86 8.78 4.63
C LYS A 45 10.05 10.03 5.49
N GLN A 46 10.68 9.91 6.65
CA GLN A 46 11.00 11.04 7.50
C GLN A 46 12.14 11.85 6.90
N SER A 47 13.23 11.20 6.49
CA SER A 47 14.37 11.86 5.83
C SER A 47 13.95 12.58 4.54
N ASN A 48 13.10 11.98 3.71
CA ASN A 48 12.59 12.66 2.51
C ASN A 48 11.79 13.93 2.85
N ARG A 49 10.92 13.89 3.87
CA ARG A 49 10.17 15.07 4.31
C ARG A 49 11.04 16.15 4.91
N ASP A 50 12.13 15.77 5.57
CA ASP A 50 13.05 16.74 6.16
C ASP A 50 13.93 17.40 5.08
N MET A 51 14.38 16.64 4.07
CA MET A 51 15.05 17.18 2.88
C MET A 51 14.15 18.13 2.09
N GLU A 52 12.90 17.74 1.84
CA GLU A 52 11.92 18.56 1.12
C GLU A 52 11.62 19.88 1.87
N ARG A 53 11.55 19.85 3.20
CA ARG A 53 11.40 21.05 4.03
C ARG A 53 12.63 21.94 4.02
N ALA A 54 13.84 21.37 3.97
CA ALA A 54 15.08 22.14 3.87
C ALA A 54 15.19 22.85 2.52
N LEU A 55 14.88 22.16 1.42
CA LEU A 55 14.87 22.77 0.08
C LEU A 55 13.84 23.91 -0.04
N ARG A 56 12.68 23.77 0.62
CA ARG A 56 11.62 24.80 0.57
C ARG A 56 11.90 26.03 1.43
N ARG A 57 12.93 26.00 2.29
CA ARG A 57 13.36 27.11 3.16
C ARG A 57 14.60 27.85 2.63
N GLN A 58 15.23 27.38 1.57
CA GLN A 58 16.12 28.18 0.72
C GLN A 58 15.29 28.96 -0.29
#